data_AF-A0A1Q9TR87-F1
#
_entry.id   AF-A0A1Q9TR87-F1
#
_cell.length_a   1.000
_cell.length_b   1.000
_cell.length_c   1.000
_cell.angle_alpha   90.00
_cell.angle_beta   90.00
_cell.angle_gamma   90.00
#
_symmetry.space_group_name_H-M   'P 1'
#
loop_
_entity.id
_entity.type
_entity.pdbx_description
1 polymer ?
#
loop_
_entity_poly.entity_id
_entity_poly.type
_entity_poly.pdbx_seq_one_letter_code
_entity_poly.pdbx_strand_id
1 'polypeptide(L)'
;MDGPDPGVSRQRRPLRLPGSHADGVIKHADDPDHPWHESLTHVADQLGERHDFILKPGEAAVWDRLLVHGSGPNESDDDRRGMVIVFADGAVEGFNARDVMTLEEIRSLADA
;
A
#
# COMPACT_ATOMS: atom_id res chain seq x y z
N MET A 1 -22.66 -15.17 22.59
CA MET A 1 -21.35 -15.65 22.14
C MET A 1 -21.44 -15.68 20.63
N ASP A 2 -21.08 -14.56 20.01
CA ASP A 2 -21.10 -14.46 18.56
C ASP A 2 -19.83 -15.11 18.02
N GLY A 3 -20.00 -16.20 17.29
CA GLY A 3 -18.92 -16.80 16.50
C GLY A 3 -18.42 -15.80 15.45
N PRO A 4 -17.20 -15.98 14.91
CA PRO A 4 -16.68 -15.10 13.89
C PRO A 4 -17.63 -15.07 12.69
N ASP A 5 -17.97 -13.85 12.27
CA ASP A 5 -18.79 -13.58 11.09
C ASP A 5 -18.14 -14.21 9.85
N PRO A 6 -18.82 -15.15 9.15
CA PRO A 6 -18.28 -15.83 7.98
C PRO A 6 -18.01 -14.89 6.79
N GLY A 7 -18.44 -13.62 6.85
CA GLY A 7 -18.18 -12.60 5.83
C GLY A 7 -16.83 -11.89 5.92
N VAL A 8 -16.01 -12.13 6.95
CA VAL A 8 -14.67 -11.51 7.05
C VAL A 8 -13.68 -12.30 6.20
N SER A 9 -13.62 -11.92 4.92
CA SER A 9 -12.74 -12.46 3.88
C SER A 9 -11.30 -12.70 4.37
N ARG A 10 -10.73 -13.83 3.92
CA ARG A 10 -9.34 -14.25 4.10
C ARG A 10 -8.35 -13.45 3.24
N GLN A 11 -8.73 -12.30 2.71
CA GLN A 11 -7.82 -11.40 2.02
C GLN A 11 -6.82 -10.83 3.03
N ARG A 12 -5.51 -11.10 2.85
CA ARG A 12 -4.48 -10.58 3.77
C ARG A 12 -4.34 -9.08 3.63
N ARG A 13 -4.27 -8.43 4.77
CA ARG A 13 -4.86 -7.12 5.01
C ARG A 13 -3.87 -5.98 4.72
N PRO A 14 -4.36 -4.74 4.58
CA PRO A 14 -3.52 -3.56 4.78
C PRO A 14 -2.85 -3.66 6.16
N LEU A 15 -1.54 -3.75 6.16
CA LEU A 15 -0.68 -3.71 7.33
C LEU A 15 -0.24 -2.26 7.53
N ARG A 16 -0.32 -1.75 8.76
CA ARG A 16 0.21 -0.43 9.11
C ARG A 16 0.92 -0.45 10.45
N LEU A 17 1.80 0.52 10.64
CA LEU A 17 2.52 0.76 11.87
C LEU A 17 2.12 2.11 12.46
N PRO A 18 1.22 2.15 13.46
CA PRO A 18 0.78 3.40 14.08
C PRO A 18 1.96 4.26 14.53
N GLY A 19 1.92 5.55 14.21
CA GLY A 19 2.99 6.48 14.57
C GLY A 19 4.24 6.45 13.68
N SER A 20 4.42 5.45 12.80
CA SER A 20 5.63 5.32 11.96
C SER A 20 5.91 6.49 11.01
N HIS A 21 4.92 7.34 10.76
CA HIS A 21 5.07 8.55 9.96
C HIS A 21 5.86 9.67 10.65
N ALA A 22 6.09 9.57 11.97
CA ALA A 22 6.76 10.62 12.75
C ALA A 22 8.30 10.62 12.58
N ASP A 23 8.89 9.49 12.20
CA ASP A 23 10.35 9.29 12.22
C ASP A 23 11.03 9.64 10.89
N GLY A 24 10.28 10.21 9.94
CA GLY A 24 10.79 10.63 8.64
C GLY A 24 10.81 9.51 7.59
N VAL A 25 11.62 9.70 6.56
CA VAL A 25 11.67 8.78 5.42
C VAL A 25 12.56 7.57 5.73
N ILE A 26 11.99 6.37 5.64
CA ILE A 26 12.75 5.11 5.62
C ILE A 26 13.11 4.79 4.16
N LYS A 27 14.40 4.62 3.89
CA LYS A 27 14.88 4.36 2.54
C LYS A 27 14.48 2.94 2.12
N HIS A 28 13.88 2.81 0.95
CA HIS A 28 13.62 1.52 0.35
C HIS A 28 14.92 0.91 -0.20
N ALA A 29 14.94 -0.41 -0.34
CA ALA A 29 16.05 -1.14 -0.94
C ALA A 29 15.50 -2.18 -1.92
N ASP A 30 16.36 -2.64 -2.83
CA ASP A 30 16.02 -3.72 -3.74
C ASP A 30 15.52 -4.96 -3.00
N ASP A 31 14.44 -5.54 -3.50
CA ASP A 31 13.83 -6.75 -2.97
C ASP A 31 13.97 -7.88 -4.00
N PRO A 32 14.87 -8.86 -3.78
CA PRO A 32 15.07 -9.96 -4.72
C PRO A 32 13.82 -10.82 -4.95
N ASP A 33 12.94 -10.89 -3.95
CA ASP A 33 11.69 -11.66 -4.03
C ASP A 33 10.60 -10.89 -4.80
N HIS A 34 10.76 -9.57 -4.94
CA HIS A 34 9.82 -8.69 -5.62
C HIS A 34 10.54 -7.68 -6.54
N PRO A 35 11.26 -8.15 -7.58
CA PRO A 35 12.19 -7.34 -8.38
C PRO A 35 11.56 -6.18 -9.17
N TRP A 36 10.23 -6.10 -9.20
CA TRP A 36 9.48 -5.01 -9.83
C TRP A 36 9.35 -3.76 -8.95
N HIS A 37 9.79 -3.79 -7.69
CA HIS A 37 9.80 -2.61 -6.82
C HIS A 37 10.83 -2.70 -5.68
N GLU A 38 11.34 -1.54 -5.27
CA GLU A 38 12.08 -1.43 -4.00
C GLU A 38 11.10 -1.57 -2.82
N SER A 39 11.55 -2.13 -1.69
CA SER A 39 10.71 -2.41 -0.52
C SER A 39 11.43 -2.12 0.81
N LEU A 40 10.70 -2.27 1.92
CA LEU A 40 11.22 -2.17 3.28
C LEU A 40 11.54 -3.55 3.90
N THR A 41 11.59 -4.62 3.11
CA THR A 41 11.80 -6.00 3.61
C THR A 41 13.07 -6.11 4.46
N HIS A 42 14.14 -5.40 4.09
CA HIS A 42 15.43 -5.39 4.80
C HIS A 42 15.40 -4.84 6.23
N VAL A 43 14.36 -4.07 6.60
CA VAL A 43 14.16 -3.54 7.97
C VAL A 43 12.88 -4.05 8.62
N ALA A 44 12.12 -4.92 7.96
CA ALA A 44 10.74 -5.23 8.32
C ALA A 44 10.57 -5.80 9.74
N ASP A 45 11.59 -6.46 10.29
CA ASP A 45 11.59 -7.00 11.65
C ASP A 45 11.88 -5.95 12.73
N GLN A 46 12.38 -4.77 12.33
CA GLN A 46 12.71 -3.66 13.23
C GLN A 46 11.55 -2.68 13.40
N LEU A 47 10.52 -2.79 12.55
CA LEU A 47 9.47 -1.79 12.42
C LEU A 47 8.36 -1.90 13.48
N GLY A 48 8.47 -2.84 14.42
CA GLY A 48 7.52 -3.01 15.52
C GLY A 48 6.27 -3.82 15.17
N GLU A 49 5.24 -3.71 16.02
CA GLU A 49 4.00 -4.48 15.90
C GLU A 49 3.13 -3.98 14.75
N ARG A 50 2.83 -4.87 13.80
CA ARG A 50 2.00 -4.58 12.62
C ARG A 50 0.53 -4.74 12.96
N HIS A 51 -0.28 -3.76 12.54
CA HIS A 51 -1.72 -3.80 12.71
C HIS A 51 -2.44 -3.97 11.38
N ASP A 52 -3.41 -4.88 11.36
CA ASP A 52 -4.33 -5.05 10.25
C ASP A 52 -5.41 -3.96 10.27
N PHE A 53 -5.80 -3.48 9.08
CA PHE A 53 -6.97 -2.62 8.91
C PHE A 53 -7.93 -3.23 7.89
N ILE A 54 -9.11 -3.66 8.34
CA ILE A 54 -10.10 -4.34 7.49
C ILE A 54 -11.12 -3.31 7.00
N LEU A 55 -11.29 -3.26 5.68
CA LEU A 55 -12.28 -2.42 5.02
C LEU A 55 -13.38 -3.26 4.39
N LYS A 56 -14.62 -2.79 4.49
CA LYS A 56 -15.74 -3.28 3.70
C LYS A 56 -15.80 -2.56 2.34
N PRO A 57 -16.50 -3.13 1.34
CA PRO A 57 -16.73 -2.45 0.08
C PRO A 57 -17.31 -1.04 0.28
N GLY A 58 -16.64 -0.03 -0.28
CA GLY A 58 -17.01 1.38 -0.16
C GLY A 58 -16.41 2.12 1.04
N GLU A 59 -15.79 1.43 2.00
CA GLU A 59 -15.00 2.08 3.05
C GLU A 59 -13.62 2.50 2.52
N ALA A 60 -13.05 3.52 3.15
CA ALA A 60 -11.75 4.06 2.78
C ALA A 60 -10.84 4.21 4.01
N ALA A 61 -9.55 4.03 3.78
CA ALA A 61 -8.50 4.45 4.71
C ALA A 61 -7.83 5.70 4.16
N VAL A 62 -7.50 6.62 5.06
CA VAL A 62 -6.65 7.78 4.76
C VAL A 62 -5.41 7.66 5.63
N TRP A 63 -4.24 7.86 5.04
CA TRP A 63 -2.98 7.79 5.75
C TRP A 63 -2.02 8.89 5.31
N ASP A 64 -1.10 9.24 6.20
CA ASP A 64 0.01 10.13 5.91
C ASP A 64 1.03 9.45 4.97
N ARG A 65 1.68 10.22 4.10
CA ARG A 65 2.64 9.71 3.10
C ARG A 65 3.80 8.92 3.71
N LEU A 66 4.20 9.23 4.94
CA LEU A 66 5.29 8.58 5.64
C LEU A 66 4.83 7.39 6.49
N LEU A 67 3.53 7.12 6.58
CA LEU A 67 3.04 5.96 7.30
C LEU A 67 3.57 4.70 6.60
N VAL A 68 4.31 3.88 7.34
CA VAL A 68 4.71 2.57 6.83
C VAL A 68 3.46 1.71 6.71
N HIS A 69 3.20 1.27 5.48
CA HIS A 69 2.06 0.43 5.14
C HIS A 69 2.44 -0.58 4.05
N GLY A 70 1.66 -1.65 3.97
CA GLY A 70 1.80 -2.66 2.93
C GLY A 70 0.55 -3.51 2.85
N SER A 71 0.49 -4.43 1.90
CA SER A 71 -0.61 -5.40 1.80
C SER A 71 -0.06 -6.80 1.61
N GLY A 72 -0.62 -7.77 2.33
CA GLY A 72 -0.31 -9.17 2.10
C GLY A 72 -0.86 -9.68 0.75
N PRO A 73 -0.39 -10.88 0.32
CA PRO A 73 -0.89 -11.52 -0.89
C PRO A 73 -2.39 -11.80 -0.81
N ASN A 74 -3.06 -11.76 -1.96
CA ASN A 74 -4.44 -12.18 -2.06
C ASN A 74 -4.50 -13.71 -2.12
N GLU A 75 -4.96 -14.36 -1.04
CA GLU A 75 -5.08 -15.82 -0.95
C GLU A 75 -6.52 -16.32 -1.22
N SER A 76 -7.44 -15.44 -1.63
CA SER A 76 -8.82 -15.82 -1.99
C SER A 76 -9.00 -16.01 -3.50
N ASP A 77 -10.06 -16.73 -3.87
CA ASP A 77 -10.48 -16.89 -5.27
C ASP A 77 -11.11 -15.61 -5.85
N ASP A 78 -11.46 -14.64 -5.00
CA ASP A 78 -12.04 -13.36 -5.40
C ASP A 78 -10.98 -12.27 -5.61
N ASP A 79 -11.23 -11.40 -6.59
CA ASP A 79 -10.45 -10.19 -6.82
C ASP A 79 -10.52 -9.22 -5.62
N ARG A 80 -9.37 -8.67 -5.24
CA ARG A 80 -9.29 -7.52 -4.32
C ARG A 80 -8.97 -6.25 -5.10
N ARG A 81 -10.00 -5.44 -5.37
CA ARG A 81 -9.88 -4.18 -6.13
C ARG A 81 -9.94 -2.98 -5.18
N GLY A 82 -9.08 -1.99 -5.43
CA GLY A 82 -9.05 -0.74 -4.68
C GLY A 82 -8.66 0.42 -5.58
N MET A 83 -9.00 1.64 -5.15
CA MET A 83 -8.59 2.88 -5.79
C MET A 83 -7.78 3.70 -4.79
N VAL A 84 -6.63 4.21 -5.23
CA VAL A 84 -5.78 5.11 -4.44
C VAL A 84 -5.90 6.50 -5.04
N ILE A 85 -6.22 7.48 -4.19
CA ILE A 85 -6.21 8.91 -4.54
C ILE A 85 -5.14 9.56 -3.69
N VAL A 86 -4.16 10.20 -4.34
CA VAL A 86 -3.07 10.90 -3.66
C VAL A 86 -3.36 12.40 -3.69
N PHE A 87 -3.44 13.02 -2.51
CA PHE A 87 -3.49 14.46 -2.36
C PHE A 87 -2.08 14.94 -1.98
N ALA A 88 -1.54 15.89 -2.74
CA ALA A 88 -0.23 16.48 -2.48
C ALA A 88 -0.31 18.00 -2.52
N ASP A 89 0.51 18.65 -1.68
CA ASP A 89 0.62 20.10 -1.65
C ASP A 89 1.52 20.59 -2.81
N GLY A 90 0.87 21.16 -3.83
CA GLY A 90 1.54 21.70 -5.01
C GLY A 90 2.34 22.99 -4.75
N ALA A 91 2.22 23.59 -3.57
CA ALA A 91 2.99 24.78 -3.19
C ALA A 91 4.37 24.43 -2.59
N VAL A 92 4.64 23.16 -2.30
CA VAL A 92 5.93 22.72 -1.73
C VAL A 92 7.05 22.93 -2.74
N GLU A 93 8.15 23.54 -2.30
CA GLU A 93 9.35 23.72 -3.12
C GLU A 93 9.86 22.37 -3.64
N GLY A 94 10.07 22.27 -4.96
CA GLY A 94 10.49 21.03 -5.60
C GLY A 94 9.35 20.02 -5.81
N PHE A 95 8.09 20.39 -5.61
CA PHE A 95 6.96 19.56 -6.01
C PHE A 95 7.02 19.25 -7.51
N ASN A 96 7.04 17.96 -7.84
CA ASN A 96 7.02 17.46 -9.19
C ASN A 96 6.10 16.23 -9.22
N ALA A 97 4.93 16.36 -9.84
CA ALA A 97 4.02 15.23 -10.02
C ALA A 97 4.69 14.23 -10.98
N ARG A 98 5.18 13.11 -10.44
CA ARG A 98 6.00 12.14 -11.19
C ARG A 98 5.19 11.08 -11.95
N ASP A 99 3.87 11.10 -11.85
CA ASP A 99 3.02 10.14 -12.57
C ASP A 99 2.64 10.70 -13.95
N VAL A 100 3.64 10.82 -14.83
CA VAL A 100 3.40 11.06 -16.25
C VAL A 100 3.78 9.80 -17.00
N MET A 101 2.81 8.91 -17.19
CA MET A 101 2.89 7.93 -18.27
C MET A 101 2.34 8.60 -19.53
N THR A 102 3.07 8.43 -20.64
CA THR A 102 2.55 8.77 -21.95
C THR A 102 1.35 7.88 -22.29
N LEU A 103 0.45 8.36 -23.13
CA LEU A 103 -0.67 7.56 -23.63
C LEU A 103 -0.20 6.30 -24.38
N GLU A 104 1.01 6.33 -24.93
CA GLU A 104 1.63 5.19 -25.61
C GLU A 104 2.03 4.10 -24.60
N GLU A 105 2.66 4.48 -23.48
CA GLU A 105 3.00 3.56 -22.39
C GLU A 105 1.74 2.90 -21.79
N ILE A 106 0.67 3.66 -21.57
CA ILE A 106 -0.61 3.10 -21.09
C ILE A 106 -1.20 2.10 -22.08
N ARG A 107 -1.17 2.39 -23.39
CA ARG A 107 -1.70 1.49 -24.42
C ARG A 107 -0.90 0.19 -24.50
N SER A 108 0.42 0.26 -24.35
CA SER A 108 1.28 -0.93 -24.40
C SER A 108 1.00 -1.94 -23.28
N LEU A 109 0.48 -1.49 -22.14
CA LEU A 109 0.08 -2.37 -21.02
C LEU A 109 -1.24 -3.11 -21.26
N ALA A 110 -2.08 -2.64 -22.20
CA ALA A 110 -3.37 -3.27 -22.50
C ALA A 110 -3.26 -4.45 -23.49
N ASP A 111 -2.14 -4.53 -24.22
CA ASP A 111 -1.85 -5.54 -25.23
C ASP A 111 -0.92 -6.68 -24.73
N ALA A 112 -0.57 -6.66 -23.43
CA ALA A 112 0.37 -7.58 -22.77
C ALA A 112 -0.33 -8.68 -21.95
#